data_AF-A0A2M8AGE6-F1
#
_entry.id   AF-A0A2M8AGE6-F1
#
_cell.length_a   1.000
_cell.length_b   1.000
_cell.length_c   1.000
_cell.angle_alpha   90.00
_cell.angle_beta   90.00
_cell.angle_gamma   90.00
#
_symmetry.space_group_name_H-M   'P 1'
#
loop_
_entity.id
_entity.type
_entity.pdbx_description
1 polymer ?
#
loop_
_entity_poly.entity_id
_entity_poly.type
_entity_poly.pdbx_seq_one_letter_code
_entity_poly.pdbx_strand_id
1 'polypeptide(L)'
;MNEAQLGKNYYFRNNEFLNENIGFLGTLNSDFLKTLDGGETWAIVSNISPNPPAICGLDAVGTSTVYVCGAYFMPAHIIKSTESGDTWQFIDMSAYANALVEIYFLTEDIGFVSGRNDTGATILKTIDGGLTWTEIFNSNIVGEYVWKLQILEANNNVIFGSVESVTPNLGKLIKSTDDGQT
;
A
#
# COMPACT_ATOMS: atom_id res chain seq x y z
N MET A 1 21.24 -7.12 -4.65
CA MET A 1 20.78 -7.77 -5.89
C MET A 1 21.15 -6.92 -7.12
N ASN A 2 21.98 -7.45 -8.03
CA ASN A 2 22.28 -6.82 -9.32
C ASN A 2 21.73 -7.65 -10.49
N GLU A 3 21.72 -7.10 -11.71
CA GLU A 3 21.16 -7.77 -12.91
C GLU A 3 21.73 -9.17 -13.14
N ALA A 4 23.01 -9.42 -12.80
CA ALA A 4 23.64 -10.72 -12.97
C ALA A 4 23.10 -11.81 -12.01
N GLN A 5 22.39 -11.42 -10.96
CA GLN A 5 21.76 -12.31 -9.97
C GLN A 5 20.27 -12.55 -10.26
N LEU A 6 19.68 -11.84 -11.22
CA LEU A 6 18.25 -11.94 -11.56
C LEU A 6 18.02 -13.07 -12.57
N GLY A 7 17.29 -14.12 -12.16
CA GLY A 7 16.92 -15.23 -13.05
C GLY A 7 15.84 -14.90 -14.10
N LYS A 8 15.28 -13.68 -14.06
CA LYS A 8 14.27 -13.15 -15.00
C LYS A 8 14.14 -11.62 -14.86
N ASN A 9 13.38 -11.00 -15.75
CA ASN A 9 13.02 -9.58 -15.66
C ASN A 9 11.98 -9.35 -14.55
N TYR A 10 12.30 -8.44 -13.63
CA TYR A 10 11.37 -7.95 -12.60
C TYR A 10 11.01 -6.51 -12.86
N TYR A 11 9.73 -6.17 -12.66
CA TYR A 11 9.31 -4.77 -12.57
C TYR A 11 9.17 -4.43 -11.09
N PHE A 12 10.28 -4.12 -10.43
CA PHE A 12 10.27 -3.66 -9.04
C PHE A 12 9.53 -2.32 -8.92
N ARG A 13 8.58 -2.26 -7.99
CA ARG A 13 7.76 -1.07 -7.72
C ARG A 13 8.02 -0.50 -6.34
N ASN A 14 8.22 -1.36 -5.34
CA ASN A 14 8.37 -0.97 -3.94
C ASN A 14 9.52 -1.75 -3.30
N ASN A 15 10.15 -1.15 -2.30
CA ASN A 15 11.01 -1.83 -1.35
C ASN A 15 10.63 -1.36 0.05
N GLU A 16 10.59 -2.28 1.02
CA GLU A 16 10.37 -1.96 2.43
C GLU A 16 11.13 -2.94 3.33
N PHE A 17 11.58 -2.47 4.50
CA PHE A 17 12.36 -3.26 5.44
C PHE A 17 11.77 -3.18 6.85
N LEU A 18 11.58 -4.34 7.49
CA LEU A 18 11.23 -4.42 8.91
C LEU A 18 12.43 -4.09 9.80
N ASN A 19 13.63 -4.48 9.35
CA ASN A 19 14.90 -4.24 10.02
C ASN A 19 16.05 -4.43 9.01
N GLU A 20 17.30 -4.39 9.48
CA GLU A 20 18.49 -4.49 8.64
C GLU A 20 18.64 -5.84 7.91
N ASN A 21 17.92 -6.89 8.34
CA ASN A 21 18.00 -8.23 7.78
C ASN A 21 16.75 -8.61 6.96
N ILE A 22 15.56 -8.23 7.42
CA ILE A 22 14.29 -8.64 6.83
C ILE A 22 13.70 -7.51 5.99
N GLY A 23 13.55 -7.76 4.69
CA GLY A 23 12.96 -6.82 3.75
C GLY A 23 12.16 -7.48 2.64
N PHE A 24 11.44 -6.65 1.90
CA PHE A 24 10.44 -7.06 0.91
C PHE A 24 10.55 -6.23 -0.36
N LEU A 25 10.28 -6.86 -1.50
CA LEU A 25 10.19 -6.18 -2.80
C LEU A 25 8.86 -6.52 -3.48
N GLY A 26 8.09 -5.48 -3.79
CA GLY A 26 6.87 -5.56 -4.57
C GLY A 26 7.13 -5.40 -6.07
N THR A 27 6.38 -6.11 -6.90
CA THR A 27 6.49 -6.01 -8.37
C THR A 27 5.15 -5.80 -9.06
N LEU A 28 5.18 -5.31 -10.30
CA LEU A 28 3.99 -5.21 -11.18
C LEU A 28 3.77 -6.46 -12.05
N ASN A 29 4.56 -7.52 -11.88
CA ASN A 29 4.51 -8.73 -12.69
C ASN A 29 4.35 -10.01 -11.86
N SER A 30 3.48 -9.94 -10.84
CA SER A 30 3.01 -11.05 -9.99
C SER A 30 4.02 -11.68 -9.03
N ASP A 31 5.24 -11.17 -8.95
CA ASP A 31 6.21 -11.64 -7.96
C ASP A 31 6.24 -10.73 -6.72
N PHE A 32 6.42 -11.36 -5.58
CA PHE A 32 6.72 -10.70 -4.32
C PHE A 32 7.93 -11.39 -3.72
N LEU A 33 8.92 -10.63 -3.27
CA LEU A 33 10.19 -11.19 -2.79
C LEU A 33 10.43 -10.79 -1.34
N LYS A 34 11.09 -11.68 -0.60
CA LYS A 34 11.53 -11.49 0.79
C LYS A 34 13.03 -11.77 0.89
N THR A 35 13.73 -10.98 1.68
CA THR A 35 15.11 -11.25 2.14
C THR A 35 15.13 -11.51 3.64
N LEU A 36 16.12 -12.26 4.10
CA LEU A 36 16.41 -12.52 5.51
C LEU A 36 17.86 -12.14 5.87
N ASP A 37 18.61 -11.57 4.93
CA ASP A 37 20.04 -11.29 5.03
C ASP A 37 20.40 -9.89 4.50
N GLY A 38 19.49 -8.93 4.61
CA GLY A 38 19.74 -7.53 4.24
C GLY A 38 19.82 -7.30 2.73
N GLY A 39 19.30 -8.24 1.93
CA GLY A 39 19.23 -8.13 0.49
C GLY A 39 20.41 -8.75 -0.27
N GLU A 40 21.25 -9.53 0.41
CA GLU A 40 22.27 -10.38 -0.21
C GLU A 40 21.61 -11.49 -1.04
N THR A 41 20.56 -12.11 -0.50
CA THR A 41 19.69 -13.07 -1.20
C THR A 41 18.21 -12.71 -1.05
N TRP A 42 17.42 -13.14 -2.05
CA TRP A 42 15.99 -12.89 -2.10
C TRP A 42 15.27 -14.16 -2.56
N ALA A 43 14.16 -14.48 -1.90
CA ALA A 43 13.29 -15.60 -2.24
C ALA A 43 11.90 -15.10 -2.65
N ILE A 44 11.27 -15.78 -3.61
CA ILE A 44 9.88 -15.51 -3.97
C ILE A 44 8.96 -15.98 -2.84
N VAL A 45 8.06 -15.11 -2.39
CA VAL A 45 6.98 -15.43 -1.47
C VAL A 45 5.86 -16.11 -2.28
N SER A 46 5.70 -17.43 -2.10
CA SER A 46 4.79 -18.26 -2.90
C SER A 46 3.56 -18.76 -2.14
N ASN A 47 3.43 -18.42 -0.87
CA ASN A 47 2.36 -18.86 0.02
C ASN A 47 1.23 -17.83 0.21
N ILE A 48 1.11 -16.88 -0.73
CA ILE A 48 -0.02 -15.94 -0.78
C ILE A 48 -1.12 -16.52 -1.69
N SER A 49 -2.35 -16.57 -1.19
CA SER A 49 -3.51 -17.05 -1.95
C SER A 49 -4.72 -16.14 -1.75
N PRO A 50 -5.31 -15.58 -2.82
CA PRO A 50 -4.83 -15.59 -4.20
C PRO A 50 -3.52 -14.80 -4.36
N ASN A 51 -2.66 -15.20 -5.30
CA ASN A 51 -1.42 -14.47 -5.58
C ASN A 51 -1.74 -13.08 -6.18
N PRO A 52 -1.19 -11.98 -5.64
CA PRO A 52 -1.44 -10.65 -6.17
C PRO A 52 -0.85 -10.52 -7.58
N PRO A 53 -1.61 -10.00 -8.57
CA PRO A 53 -1.09 -9.79 -9.92
C PRO A 53 -0.09 -8.63 -9.99
N ALA A 54 -0.19 -7.67 -9.08
CA ALA A 54 0.73 -6.56 -8.93
C ALA A 54 0.63 -5.99 -7.51
N ILE A 55 1.73 -5.41 -7.06
CA ILE A 55 1.88 -4.73 -5.77
C ILE A 55 2.20 -3.27 -6.07
N CYS A 56 1.25 -2.38 -5.78
CA CYS A 56 1.45 -0.94 -5.93
C CYS A 56 1.87 -0.28 -4.61
N GLY A 57 1.37 -0.77 -3.49
CA GLY A 57 1.71 -0.29 -2.15
C GLY A 57 2.25 -1.42 -1.27
N LEU A 58 3.27 -1.09 -0.49
CA LEU A 58 3.95 -1.97 0.45
C LEU A 58 4.37 -1.11 1.63
N ASP A 59 4.16 -1.59 2.85
CA ASP A 59 4.62 -0.94 4.07
C ASP A 59 4.96 -1.97 5.14
N ALA A 60 5.97 -1.67 5.95
CA ALA A 60 6.44 -2.50 7.05
C ALA A 60 6.43 -1.68 8.35
N VAL A 61 5.71 -2.17 9.36
CA VAL A 61 5.46 -1.42 10.60
C VAL A 61 5.65 -2.32 11.83
N GLY A 62 6.09 -1.71 12.92
CA GLY A 62 6.39 -2.46 14.14
C GLY A 62 7.58 -3.39 13.94
N THR A 63 7.51 -4.59 14.53
CA THR A 63 8.63 -5.55 14.48
C THR A 63 8.38 -6.72 13.53
N SER A 64 7.13 -6.96 13.13
CA SER A 64 6.76 -8.13 12.34
C SER A 64 5.58 -7.92 11.40
N THR A 65 5.03 -6.71 11.29
CA THR A 65 3.81 -6.47 10.53
C THR A 65 4.13 -5.90 9.16
N VAL A 66 3.57 -6.51 8.11
CA VAL A 66 3.76 -6.10 6.72
C VAL A 66 2.41 -6.00 6.04
N TYR A 67 2.18 -4.87 5.39
CA TYR A 67 0.98 -4.59 4.63
C TYR A 67 1.32 -4.41 3.16
N VAL A 68 0.51 -5.01 2.31
CA VAL A 68 0.63 -4.91 0.87
C VAL A 68 -0.74 -4.55 0.33
N CYS A 69 -0.84 -3.58 -0.57
CA CYS A 69 -2.07 -3.37 -1.32
C CYS A 69 -1.85 -3.65 -2.80
N GLY A 70 -2.94 -4.06 -3.45
CA GLY A 70 -2.97 -4.57 -4.82
C GLY A 70 -2.53 -3.58 -5.89
N ALA A 71 -3.23 -3.60 -7.02
CA ALA A 71 -2.85 -2.84 -8.20
C ALA A 71 -3.70 -1.58 -8.39
N TYR A 72 -3.28 -0.71 -9.32
CA TYR A 72 -4.09 0.40 -9.83
C TYR A 72 -5.36 -0.04 -10.60
N PHE A 73 -5.67 -1.34 -10.61
CA PHE A 73 -6.85 -1.94 -11.22
C PHE A 73 -7.63 -2.80 -10.20
N MET A 74 -8.84 -3.19 -10.60
CA MET A 74 -9.78 -3.92 -9.74
C MET A 74 -9.50 -5.43 -9.71
N PRO A 75 -9.87 -6.14 -8.63
CA PRO A 75 -10.46 -5.63 -7.39
C PRO A 75 -9.41 -5.13 -6.38
N ALA A 76 -9.81 -4.16 -5.56
CA ALA A 76 -9.05 -3.72 -4.41
C ALA A 76 -8.89 -4.85 -3.40
N HIS A 77 -7.67 -5.02 -2.89
CA HIS A 77 -7.36 -5.97 -1.82
C HIS A 77 -6.15 -5.49 -1.04
N ILE A 78 -6.03 -6.03 0.18
CA ILE A 78 -4.84 -5.95 1.02
C ILE A 78 -4.36 -7.37 1.30
N ILE A 79 -3.05 -7.55 1.39
CA ILE A 79 -2.43 -8.76 1.89
C ILE A 79 -1.59 -8.35 3.10
N LYS A 80 -1.81 -9.02 4.24
CA LYS A 80 -1.22 -8.68 5.53
C LYS A 80 -0.44 -9.87 6.09
N SER A 81 0.72 -9.62 6.68
CA SER A 81 1.40 -10.55 7.58
C SER A 81 1.61 -9.90 8.94
N THR A 82 1.53 -10.67 10.02
CA THR A 82 1.90 -10.24 11.39
C THR A 82 3.10 -11.01 11.94
N GLU A 83 3.72 -11.85 11.11
CA GLU A 83 4.85 -12.70 11.47
C GLU A 83 5.97 -12.57 10.42
N SER A 84 6.36 -11.34 10.13
CA SER A 84 7.48 -10.98 9.27
C SER A 84 7.41 -11.62 7.89
N GLY A 85 6.21 -11.82 7.36
CA GLY A 85 5.97 -12.42 6.05
C GLY A 85 6.04 -13.94 5.99
N ASP A 86 5.93 -14.64 7.13
CA ASP A 86 5.90 -16.11 7.17
C ASP A 86 4.54 -16.67 6.74
N THR A 87 3.42 -16.06 7.15
CA THR A 87 2.08 -16.30 6.61
C THR A 87 1.39 -15.00 6.23
N TRP A 88 0.40 -15.12 5.34
CA TRP A 88 -0.29 -14.00 4.74
C TRP A 88 -1.80 -14.19 4.78
N GLN A 89 -2.50 -13.15 5.20
CA GLN A 89 -3.94 -13.04 5.15
C GLN A 89 -4.35 -12.16 3.98
N PHE A 90 -5.24 -12.67 3.12
CA PHE A 90 -5.91 -11.87 2.10
C PHE A 90 -7.12 -11.16 2.71
N ILE A 91 -7.23 -9.86 2.48
CA ILE A 91 -8.31 -9.00 2.95
C ILE A 91 -8.98 -8.39 1.71
N ASP A 92 -10.24 -8.76 1.48
CA ASP A 92 -11.05 -8.18 0.42
C ASP A 92 -11.44 -6.74 0.76
N MET A 93 -11.10 -5.81 -0.12
CA MET A 93 -11.36 -4.38 0.04
C MET A 93 -12.43 -3.86 -0.91
N SER A 94 -13.09 -4.76 -1.67
CA SER A 94 -14.10 -4.40 -2.67
C SER A 94 -15.32 -3.67 -2.10
N ALA A 95 -15.61 -3.83 -0.81
CA ALA A 95 -16.67 -3.10 -0.11
C ALA A 95 -16.32 -1.62 0.15
N TYR A 96 -15.02 -1.25 0.10
CA TYR A 96 -14.54 0.09 0.45
C TYR A 96 -13.95 0.84 -0.75
N ALA A 97 -13.33 0.14 -1.70
CA ALA A 97 -12.65 0.74 -2.83
C ALA A 97 -12.66 -0.18 -4.06
N ASN A 98 -12.42 0.41 -5.22
CA ASN A 98 -12.29 -0.32 -6.48
C ASN A 98 -10.83 -0.72 -6.72
N ALA A 99 -9.89 0.16 -6.44
CA ALA A 99 -8.45 -0.06 -6.58
C ALA A 99 -7.68 0.70 -5.49
N LEU A 100 -6.58 0.12 -5.03
CA LEU A 100 -5.68 0.70 -4.01
C LEU A 100 -4.26 0.72 -4.57
N VAL A 101 -3.58 1.86 -4.45
CA VAL A 101 -2.26 2.10 -5.04
C VAL A 101 -1.20 2.50 -4.03
N GLU A 102 -1.62 2.87 -2.81
CA GLU A 102 -0.75 3.27 -1.72
C GLU A 102 -1.31 2.70 -0.41
N ILE A 103 -0.41 2.30 0.48
CA ILE A 103 -0.69 1.86 1.84
C ILE A 103 0.40 2.43 2.75
N TYR A 104 0.01 2.91 3.93
CA TYR A 104 0.93 3.49 4.90
C TYR A 104 0.36 3.34 6.32
N PHE A 105 1.16 2.82 7.24
CA PHE A 105 0.81 2.57 8.64
C PHE A 105 1.73 3.37 9.57
N LEU A 106 1.12 4.13 10.48
CA LEU A 106 1.83 4.86 11.54
C LEU A 106 2.19 3.93 12.71
N THR A 107 1.31 2.99 12.99
CA THR A 107 1.47 1.94 14.00
C THR A 107 0.85 0.65 13.44
N GLU A 108 0.97 -0.46 14.14
CA GLU A 108 0.32 -1.71 13.72
C GLU A 108 -1.22 -1.63 13.69
N ASP A 109 -1.80 -0.61 14.36
CA ASP A 109 -3.24 -0.39 14.43
C ASP A 109 -3.75 0.74 13.52
N ILE A 110 -2.95 1.81 13.36
CA ILE A 110 -3.37 3.02 12.66
C ILE A 110 -2.70 3.07 11.29
N GLY A 111 -3.52 3.03 10.24
CA GLY A 111 -3.04 3.07 8.87
C GLY A 111 -4.02 3.67 7.89
N PHE A 112 -3.52 3.89 6.68
CA PHE A 112 -4.19 4.57 5.59
C PHE A 112 -3.97 3.81 4.30
N VAL A 113 -4.98 3.79 3.45
CA VAL A 113 -4.84 3.36 2.06
C VAL A 113 -5.47 4.39 1.15
N SER A 114 -4.95 4.48 -0.08
CA SER A 114 -5.49 5.41 -1.06
C SER A 114 -5.59 4.79 -2.45
N GLY A 115 -6.51 5.35 -3.23
CA GLY A 115 -6.76 4.92 -4.59
C GLY A 115 -8.05 5.55 -5.11
N ARG A 116 -8.98 4.72 -5.57
CA ARG A 116 -10.30 5.19 -6.02
C ARG A 116 -11.44 4.23 -5.68
N ASN A 117 -12.64 4.76 -5.71
CA ASN A 117 -13.89 4.01 -5.74
C ASN A 117 -14.77 4.45 -6.92
N ASP A 118 -16.05 4.11 -6.87
CA ASP A 118 -17.03 4.45 -7.92
C ASP A 118 -17.30 5.95 -8.05
N THR A 119 -17.12 6.73 -6.98
CA THR A 119 -17.45 8.17 -6.95
C THR A 119 -16.24 9.08 -7.09
N GLY A 120 -15.03 8.58 -6.87
CA GLY A 120 -13.80 9.32 -7.15
C GLY A 120 -12.57 8.80 -6.44
N ALA A 121 -11.58 9.69 -6.28
CA ALA A 121 -10.38 9.40 -5.50
C ALA A 121 -10.76 9.23 -4.03
N THR A 122 -10.24 8.21 -3.36
CA THR A 122 -10.60 7.89 -1.97
C THR A 122 -9.35 7.71 -1.09
N ILE A 123 -9.46 8.13 0.17
CA ILE A 123 -8.54 7.75 1.25
C ILE A 123 -9.37 7.08 2.33
N LEU A 124 -8.93 5.88 2.72
CA LEU A 124 -9.50 5.13 3.83
C LEU A 124 -8.51 5.10 4.99
N LYS A 125 -9.04 5.09 6.20
CA LYS A 125 -8.28 4.99 7.45
C LYS A 125 -8.75 3.79 8.26
N THR A 126 -7.81 3.11 8.89
CA THR A 126 -8.06 2.09 9.92
C THR A 126 -7.47 2.54 11.25
N ILE A 127 -8.08 2.07 12.34
CA ILE A 127 -7.59 2.24 13.72
C ILE A 127 -7.53 0.90 14.47
N ASP A 128 -7.69 -0.22 13.75
CA ASP A 128 -7.73 -1.58 14.27
C ASP A 128 -6.87 -2.54 13.42
N GLY A 129 -5.83 -2.00 12.79
CA GLY A 129 -4.83 -2.78 12.06
C GLY A 129 -5.34 -3.35 10.74
N GLY A 130 -6.35 -2.71 10.14
CA GLY A 130 -6.94 -3.06 8.86
C GLY A 130 -8.10 -4.05 8.94
N LEU A 131 -8.67 -4.28 10.12
CA LEU A 131 -9.88 -5.09 10.29
C LEU A 131 -11.12 -4.33 9.78
N THR A 132 -11.19 -3.03 10.05
CA THR A 132 -12.21 -2.12 9.53
C THR A 132 -11.59 -0.86 8.97
N TRP A 133 -12.30 -0.23 8.02
CA TRP A 133 -11.85 0.94 7.30
C TRP A 133 -12.96 1.99 7.24
N THR A 134 -12.59 3.26 7.44
CA THR A 134 -13.47 4.43 7.33
C THR A 134 -12.98 5.33 6.21
N GLU A 135 -13.87 5.74 5.31
CA GLU A 135 -13.54 6.76 4.30
C GLU A 135 -13.38 8.13 4.99
N ILE A 136 -12.20 8.74 4.84
CA ILE A 136 -11.86 10.05 5.41
C ILE A 136 -11.74 11.13 4.33
N PHE A 137 -11.63 10.73 3.06
CA PHE A 137 -11.61 11.65 1.93
C PHE A 137 -12.25 11.00 0.71
N ASN A 138 -13.09 11.76 0.01
CA ASN A 138 -13.58 11.42 -1.31
C ASN A 138 -13.58 12.67 -2.19
N SER A 139 -13.00 12.59 -3.38
CA SER A 139 -12.97 13.76 -4.27
C SER A 139 -14.31 14.06 -4.95
N ASN A 140 -15.26 13.11 -4.91
CA ASN A 140 -16.56 13.12 -5.57
C ASN A 140 -16.48 13.40 -7.08
N ILE A 141 -15.37 13.02 -7.70
CA ILE A 141 -15.13 13.15 -9.14
C ILE A 141 -14.67 11.80 -9.66
N VAL A 142 -15.57 11.14 -10.40
CA VAL A 142 -15.34 9.83 -11.00
C VAL A 142 -14.07 9.83 -11.86
N GLY A 143 -13.21 8.85 -11.62
CA GLY A 143 -11.97 8.64 -12.36
C GLY A 143 -10.74 9.31 -11.76
N GLU A 144 -10.88 10.15 -10.73
CA GLU A 144 -9.72 10.63 -9.96
C GLU A 144 -9.11 9.49 -9.11
N TYR A 145 -7.81 9.61 -8.83
CA TYR A 145 -7.04 8.70 -7.97
C TYR A 145 -6.23 9.49 -6.95
N VAL A 146 -6.10 8.99 -5.73
CA VAL A 146 -5.03 9.43 -4.82
C VAL A 146 -3.84 8.49 -4.99
N TRP A 147 -2.74 9.00 -5.54
CA TRP A 147 -1.59 8.19 -5.96
C TRP A 147 -0.52 8.02 -4.89
N LYS A 148 -0.35 9.01 -4.01
CA LYS A 148 0.66 8.98 -2.96
C LYS A 148 0.15 9.71 -1.75
N LEU A 149 0.39 9.13 -0.58
CA LEU A 149 0.24 9.78 0.71
C LEU A 149 1.62 10.09 1.29
N GLN A 150 1.69 11.15 2.07
CA GLN A 150 2.80 11.41 2.97
C GLN A 150 2.25 11.92 4.29
N ILE A 151 2.65 11.27 5.38
CA ILE A 151 2.30 11.66 6.73
C ILE A 151 3.60 12.08 7.44
N LEU A 152 3.55 13.19 8.17
CA LEU A 152 4.75 13.71 8.82
C LEU A 152 4.96 13.00 10.15
N GLU A 153 6.08 12.29 10.31
CA GLU A 153 6.43 11.60 11.56
C GLU A 153 6.45 12.53 12.79
N ALA A 154 6.89 13.78 12.59
CA ALA A 154 6.92 14.79 13.65
C ALA A 154 5.53 15.30 14.06
N ASN A 155 4.52 15.10 13.20
CA ASN A 155 3.13 15.46 13.47
C ASN A 155 2.19 14.62 12.59
N ASN A 156 1.79 13.47 13.13
CA ASN A 156 0.97 12.48 12.42
C ASN A 156 -0.42 12.98 12.01
N ASN A 157 -0.87 14.14 12.51
CA ASN A 157 -2.12 14.76 12.07
C ASN A 157 -2.00 15.45 10.70
N VAL A 158 -0.77 15.65 10.21
CA VAL A 158 -0.50 16.30 8.93
C VAL A 158 -0.33 15.25 7.84
N ILE A 159 -1.32 15.18 6.96
CA ILE A 159 -1.40 14.22 5.85
C ILE A 159 -1.39 15.03 4.56
N PHE A 160 -0.57 14.63 3.59
CA PHE A 160 -0.58 15.14 2.22
C PHE A 160 -0.98 14.03 1.26
N GLY A 161 -1.72 14.37 0.20
CA GLY A 161 -2.11 13.44 -0.85
C GLY A 161 -1.98 14.05 -2.24
N SER A 162 -1.40 13.33 -3.19
CA SER A 162 -1.41 13.73 -4.60
C SER A 162 -2.61 13.12 -5.33
N VAL A 163 -3.43 13.98 -5.93
CA VAL A 163 -4.65 13.55 -6.64
C VAL A 163 -4.46 13.73 -8.14
N GLU A 164 -4.62 12.65 -8.89
CA GLU A 164 -4.82 12.71 -10.33
C GLU A 164 -6.21 13.25 -10.61
N SER A 165 -6.26 14.32 -11.39
CA SER A 165 -7.51 14.96 -11.77
C SER A 165 -7.91 14.60 -13.18
N VAL A 166 -9.22 14.43 -13.37
CA VAL A 166 -9.83 14.29 -14.69
C VAL A 166 -10.25 15.65 -15.23
N THR A 167 -10.01 15.87 -16.52
CA THR A 167 -10.41 17.08 -17.25
C THR A 167 -11.90 17.39 -17.01
N PRO A 168 -12.29 18.66 -16.76
CA PRO A 168 -11.50 19.90 -16.85
C PRO A 168 -10.79 20.30 -15.55
N ASN A 169 -10.77 19.44 -14.52
CA ASN A 169 -10.15 19.78 -13.24
C ASN A 169 -8.62 19.82 -13.36
N LEU A 170 -8.00 20.75 -12.64
CA LEU A 170 -6.55 20.80 -12.49
C LEU A 170 -6.11 19.84 -11.38
N GLY A 171 -4.89 19.30 -11.49
CA GLY A 171 -4.30 18.41 -10.49
C GLY A 171 -4.28 19.05 -9.10
N LYS A 172 -4.49 18.24 -8.06
CA LYS A 172 -4.67 18.70 -6.69
C LYS A 172 -3.64 18.07 -5.77
N LEU A 173 -3.08 18.90 -4.89
CA LEU A 173 -2.46 18.44 -3.65
C LEU A 173 -3.50 18.66 -2.55
N ILE A 174 -3.88 17.60 -1.85
CA ILE A 174 -4.72 17.69 -0.67
C ILE A 174 -3.85 17.66 0.58
N LYS A 175 -4.34 18.32 1.63
CA LYS A 175 -3.66 18.40 2.92
C LYS A 175 -4.70 18.37 4.03
N SER A 176 -4.47 17.53 5.02
CA SER A 176 -5.15 17.59 6.31
C SER A 176 -4.17 18.06 7.39
N THR A 177 -4.69 18.70 8.44
CA THR A 177 -3.93 19.07 9.65
C THR A 177 -4.55 18.52 10.94
N ASP A 178 -5.59 17.70 10.80
CA ASP A 178 -6.42 17.18 11.89
C ASP A 178 -6.68 15.67 11.73
N ASP A 179 -5.69 14.95 11.18
CA ASP A 179 -5.72 13.49 11.06
C ASP A 179 -6.84 12.98 10.12
N GLY A 180 -7.11 13.77 9.07
CA GLY A 180 -8.07 13.46 8.02
C GLY A 180 -9.52 13.81 8.34
N GLN A 181 -9.78 14.67 9.32
CA GLN A 181 -11.15 15.13 9.60
C GLN A 181 -11.58 16.24 8.65
N THR A 182 -10.65 17.10 8.20
CA THR A 182 -10.85 18.13 7.17
C THR A 182 -9.66 18.27 6.22
#